data_AF-A0A849TXY4-F1
#
_entry.id   AF-A0A849TXY4-F1
#
_cell.length_a   1.000
_cell.length_b   1.000
_cell.length_c   1.000
_cell.angle_alpha   90.00
_cell.angle_beta   90.00
_cell.angle_gamma   90.00
#
_symmetry.space_group_name_H-M   'P 1'
#
loop_
_entity.id
_entity.type
_entity.pdbx_description
1 polymer ?
#
loop_
_entity_poly.entity_id
_entity_poly.type
_entity_poly.pdbx_seq_one_letter_code
_entity_poly.pdbx_strand_id
1 'polypeptide(L)'
;MATEAFTVRTESDIVHQLDSMAGVLDRSRNYLVNQALREYLKTHARKIEKITQGIAAADRGEVIEHEDVIKEMEAITQPTSGDDFFDCAGIWESREIDQATIRAKAWPDQRG
;
A
#
# COMPACT_ATOMS: atom_id res chain seq x y z
N MET A 1 -0.32 -19.58 -22.65
CA MET A 1 -1.76 -19.35 -22.42
C MET A 1 -2.34 -18.72 -23.66
N ALA A 2 -3.58 -19.07 -24.03
CA ALA A 2 -4.27 -18.40 -25.12
C ALA A 2 -4.61 -16.95 -24.73
N THR A 3 -4.52 -16.03 -25.68
CA THR A 3 -4.89 -14.62 -25.50
C THR A 3 -6.16 -14.33 -26.28
N GLU A 4 -7.09 -13.60 -25.68
CA GLU A 4 -8.30 -13.11 -26.33
C GLU A 4 -8.22 -11.61 -26.57
N ALA A 5 -8.79 -11.15 -27.68
CA ALA A 5 -8.86 -9.73 -27.99
C ALA A 5 -10.12 -9.12 -27.38
N PHE A 6 -9.97 -7.98 -26.72
CA PHE A 6 -11.09 -7.17 -26.23
C PHE A 6 -10.78 -5.69 -26.48
N THR A 7 -11.83 -4.86 -26.57
CA THR A 7 -11.70 -3.42 -26.81
C THR A 7 -12.17 -2.65 -25.60
N VAL A 8 -11.35 -1.71 -25.12
CA VAL A 8 -11.69 -0.81 -24.01
C VAL A 8 -12.02 0.56 -24.58
N ARG A 9 -13.13 1.15 -24.13
CA ARG A 9 -13.45 2.56 -24.36
C ARG A 9 -13.15 3.32 -23.07
N THR A 10 -12.46 4.45 -23.19
CA THR A 10 -12.09 5.34 -22.09
C THR A 10 -11.88 6.73 -22.66
N GLU A 11 -11.69 7.70 -21.78
CA GLU A 11 -11.49 9.10 -22.05
C GLU A 11 -10.15 9.35 -22.77
N SER A 12 -10.11 10.34 -23.65
CA SER A 12 -8.93 10.60 -24.50
C SER A 12 -7.69 10.97 -23.67
N ASP A 13 -7.88 11.69 -22.57
CA ASP A 13 -6.82 12.07 -21.64
C ASP A 13 -6.19 10.85 -20.96
N ILE A 14 -6.98 9.84 -20.61
CA ILE A 14 -6.47 8.58 -20.06
C ILE A 14 -5.61 7.85 -21.09
N VAL A 15 -6.03 7.82 -22.36
CA VAL A 15 -5.22 7.22 -23.44
C VAL A 15 -3.88 7.94 -23.59
N HIS A 16 -3.87 9.27 -23.56
CA HIS A 16 -2.63 10.05 -23.65
C HIS A 16 -1.69 9.82 -22.46
N GLN A 17 -2.22 9.71 -21.24
CA GLN A 17 -1.43 9.37 -20.06
C GLN A 17 -0.80 7.98 -20.18
N LEU A 18 -1.57 6.99 -20.67
CA LEU A 18 -1.08 5.63 -20.93
C LEU A 18 0.03 5.61 -21.97
N ASP A 19 -0.07 6.41 -23.03
CA ASP A 19 0.96 6.51 -24.08
C ASP A 19 2.25 7.14 -23.57
N SER A 20 2.15 8.20 -22.77
CA SER A 20 3.32 8.81 -22.13
C SER A 20 4.03 7.82 -21.22
N MET A 21 3.27 7.10 -20.39
CA MET A 21 3.82 6.08 -19.48
C MET A 21 4.42 4.88 -20.24
N ALA A 22 3.78 4.45 -21.32
CA ALA A 22 4.30 3.40 -22.21
C ALA A 22 5.66 3.77 -22.79
N GLY A 23 5.82 5.02 -23.26
CA GLY A 23 7.08 5.53 -23.80
C GLY A 23 8.20 5.56 -22.76
N VAL A 24 7.93 6.02 -21.54
CA VAL A 24 8.93 6.09 -20.46
C VAL A 24 9.35 4.70 -19.99
N LEU A 25 8.41 3.75 -19.94
CA LEU A 25 8.67 2.40 -19.41
C LEU A 25 9.18 1.41 -20.47
N ASP A 26 9.30 1.82 -21.73
CA ASP A 26 9.59 0.96 -22.89
C ASP A 26 8.66 -0.28 -22.92
N ARG A 27 7.36 0.00 -22.76
CA ARG A 27 6.30 -1.02 -22.76
C ARG A 27 5.19 -0.63 -23.73
N SER A 28 4.49 -1.64 -24.25
CA SER A 28 3.30 -1.38 -25.07
C SER A 28 2.13 -0.91 -24.19
N ARG A 29 1.23 -0.12 -24.77
CA ARG A 29 -0.05 0.24 -24.13
C ARG A 29 -0.80 -1.01 -23.67
N ASN A 30 -0.82 -2.06 -24.49
CA ASN A 30 -1.47 -3.33 -24.17
C ASN A 30 -0.85 -4.00 -22.93
N TYR A 31 0.48 -3.93 -22.75
CA TYR A 31 1.14 -4.46 -21.57
C TYR A 31 0.65 -3.75 -20.29
N LEU A 32 0.59 -2.43 -20.30
CA LEU A 32 0.14 -1.62 -19.16
C LEU A 32 -1.32 -1.88 -18.82
N VAL A 33 -2.20 -1.97 -19.82
CA VAL A 33 -3.62 -2.31 -19.62
C VAL A 33 -3.77 -3.70 -18.99
N ASN A 34 -3.03 -4.70 -19.49
CA ASN A 34 -3.08 -6.05 -18.90
C ASN A 34 -2.47 -6.11 -17.50
N GLN A 35 -1.49 -5.27 -17.19
CA GLN A 35 -0.97 -5.15 -15.83
C GLN A 35 -2.03 -4.55 -14.89
N ALA A 36 -2.62 -3.42 -15.26
CA ALA A 36 -3.66 -2.76 -14.47
C ALA A 36 -4.86 -3.68 -14.22
N LEU A 37 -5.30 -4.44 -15.24
CA LEU A 37 -6.38 -5.42 -15.10
C LEU A 37 -6.03 -6.54 -14.12
N ARG A 38 -4.82 -7.09 -14.18
CA ARG A 38 -4.37 -8.12 -13.24
C ARG A 38 -4.33 -7.59 -11.81
N GLU A 39 -3.83 -6.38 -11.62
CA GLU A 39 -3.77 -5.74 -10.29
C GLU A 39 -5.17 -5.44 -9.75
N TYR A 40 -6.08 -4.95 -10.60
CA TYR A 40 -7.47 -4.72 -10.25
C TYR A 40 -8.16 -6.02 -9.83
N LEU A 41 -8.10 -7.06 -10.66
CA LEU A 41 -8.71 -8.34 -10.36
C LEU A 41 -8.12 -8.98 -9.10
N LYS A 42 -6.80 -8.97 -8.94
CA LYS A 42 -6.15 -9.49 -7.74
C LYS A 42 -6.61 -8.77 -6.47
N THR A 43 -6.72 -7.45 -6.52
CA THR A 43 -7.09 -6.62 -5.37
C THR A 43 -8.55 -6.79 -5.00
N HIS A 44 -9.43 -6.93 -5.98
CA HIS A 44 -10.88 -6.96 -5.75
C HIS A 44 -11.44 -8.37 -5.57
N ALA A 45 -10.90 -9.40 -6.23
CA ALA A 45 -11.41 -10.76 -6.14
C ALA A 45 -11.43 -11.27 -4.69
N ARG A 46 -10.32 -11.12 -3.96
CA ARG A 46 -10.23 -11.52 -2.55
C ARG A 46 -11.18 -10.73 -1.66
N LYS A 47 -11.38 -9.43 -1.94
CA LYS A 47 -12.30 -8.58 -1.15
C LYS A 47 -13.74 -9.04 -1.33
N ILE A 48 -14.16 -9.24 -2.58
CA ILE A 48 -15.50 -9.73 -2.90
C ILE A 48 -15.73 -11.08 -2.22
N GLU A 49 -14.80 -12.02 -2.38
CA GLU A 49 -14.88 -13.34 -1.75
C GLU A 49 -15.02 -13.24 -0.22
N LYS A 50 -14.18 -12.42 0.44
CA LYS A 50 -14.22 -12.27 1.89
C LYS A 50 -15.51 -11.62 2.39
N ILE A 51 -16.03 -10.64 1.67
CA ILE A 51 -17.32 -10.01 2.00
C ILE A 51 -18.45 -11.03 1.87
N THR A 52 -18.50 -11.77 0.76
CA THR A 52 -19.53 -12.80 0.54
C THR A 52 -19.45 -13.90 1.60
N GLN A 53 -18.24 -14.36 1.96
CA GLN A 53 -18.04 -15.32 3.05
C GLN A 53 -18.51 -14.76 4.40
N GLY A 54 -18.18 -13.50 4.71
CA GLY A 54 -18.58 -12.85 5.96
C GLY A 54 -20.10 -12.69 6.08
N ILE A 55 -20.78 -12.29 5.00
CA ILE A 55 -22.26 -12.21 4.96
C ILE A 55 -22.85 -13.59 5.22
N ALA A 56 -22.40 -14.62 4.50
CA ALA A 56 -22.93 -15.97 4.67
C ALA A 56 -22.67 -16.55 6.07
N ALA A 57 -21.53 -16.22 6.69
CA ALA A 57 -21.22 -16.60 8.07
C ALA A 57 -22.14 -15.88 9.06
N ALA A 58 -22.36 -14.58 8.87
CA ALA A 58 -23.29 -13.80 9.68
C ALA A 58 -24.74 -14.33 9.60
N ASP A 59 -25.19 -14.70 8.40
CA ASP A 59 -26.51 -15.32 8.19
C ASP A 59 -26.65 -16.66 8.91
N ARG A 60 -25.54 -17.39 9.14
CA ARG A 60 -25.51 -18.63 9.94
C ARG A 60 -25.33 -18.39 11.44
N GLY A 61 -25.21 -17.13 11.87
CA GLY A 61 -24.95 -16.77 13.26
C GLY A 61 -23.50 -16.98 13.71
N GLU A 62 -22.56 -17.16 12.77
CA GLU A 62 -21.12 -17.25 13.05
C GLU A 62 -20.53 -15.84 13.26
N VAL A 63 -21.03 -15.15 14.28
CA VAL A 63 -20.61 -13.81 14.69
C VAL A 63 -20.20 -13.83 16.16
N ILE A 64 -19.41 -12.83 16.55
CA ILE A 64 -19.06 -12.57 17.95
C ILE A 64 -19.71 -11.27 18.40
N GLU A 65 -19.99 -11.18 19.71
CA GLU A 65 -20.59 -9.99 20.30
C GLU A 65 -19.67 -8.78 20.18
N HIS A 66 -20.26 -7.59 20.09
CA HIS A 66 -19.50 -6.35 19.87
C HIS A 66 -18.46 -6.11 20.98
N GLU A 67 -18.81 -6.39 22.24
CA GLU A 67 -17.91 -6.21 23.38
C GLU A 67 -16.64 -7.09 23.28
N ASP A 68 -16.79 -8.32 22.78
CA ASP A 68 -15.66 -9.24 22.58
C ASP A 68 -14.75 -8.76 21.44
N VAL A 69 -15.31 -8.23 20.35
CA VAL A 69 -14.54 -7.61 19.25
C VAL A 69 -13.68 -6.45 19.77
N ILE A 70 -14.28 -5.56 20.56
CA ILE A 70 -13.56 -4.39 21.10
C ILE A 70 -12.43 -4.83 22.01
N LYS A 71 -12.68 -5.80 22.88
CA LYS A 71 -11.67 -6.36 23.79
C LYS A 71 -10.49 -6.98 23.03
N GLU A 72 -10.75 -7.74 21.96
CA GLU A 72 -9.68 -8.31 21.13
C GLU A 72 -8.90 -7.23 20.37
N MET A 73 -9.58 -6.22 19.84
CA MET A 73 -8.96 -5.13 19.10
C MET A 73 -8.08 -4.24 20.01
N GLU A 74 -8.51 -3.98 21.24
CA GLU A 74 -7.71 -3.29 22.25
C GLU A 74 -6.43 -4.05 22.58
N ALA A 75 -6.48 -5.38 22.68
CA ALA A 75 -5.30 -6.20 22.93
C ALA A 75 -4.27 -6.15 21.77
N ILE A 76 -4.72 -5.96 20.53
CA ILE A 76 -3.85 -5.88 19.34
C ILE A 76 -3.30 -4.46 19.13
N THR A 77 -4.08 -3.44 19.50
CA THR A 77 -3.70 -2.02 19.34
C THR A 77 -2.88 -1.47 20.51
N GLN A 78 -2.79 -2.20 21.62
CA GLN A 78 -1.79 -1.90 22.63
C GLN A 78 -0.41 -1.94 21.96
N PRO A 79 0.37 -0.84 22.01
CA PRO A 79 1.76 -0.92 21.60
C PRO A 79 2.37 -2.02 22.44
N THR A 80 2.97 -3.04 21.81
CA THR A 80 3.87 -3.95 22.51
C THR A 80 4.90 -3.05 23.19
N SER A 81 4.70 -2.80 24.48
CA SER A 81 5.67 -2.10 25.31
C SER A 81 6.86 -3.04 25.42
N GLY A 82 7.79 -2.85 24.51
CA GLY A 82 8.92 -3.74 24.29
C GLY A 82 9.66 -3.18 23.09
N ASP A 83 10.48 -2.18 23.39
CA ASP A 83 11.49 -1.59 22.53
C ASP A 83 10.94 -0.65 21.45
N ASP A 84 10.78 0.62 21.84
CA ASP A 84 10.92 1.70 20.86
C ASP A 84 12.26 1.46 20.15
N PHE A 85 12.22 1.28 18.82
CA PHE A 85 13.39 1.00 17.99
C PHE A 85 14.55 1.96 18.30
N PHE A 86 14.20 3.20 18.68
CA PHE A 86 15.14 4.26 19.03
C PHE A 86 15.79 4.10 20.42
N ASP A 87 15.08 3.54 21.40
CA ASP A 87 15.64 3.20 22.72
C ASP A 87 16.58 2.00 22.61
N CYS A 88 16.19 0.97 21.84
CA CYS A 88 17.03 -0.22 21.63
C CYS A 88 18.33 0.09 20.88
N ALA A 89 18.30 1.06 19.98
CA ALA A 89 19.47 1.43 19.21
C ALA A 89 20.41 2.41 19.95
N GLY A 90 20.02 2.93 21.12
CA GLY A 90 20.81 3.89 21.91
C GLY A 90 21.09 5.19 21.17
N ILE A 91 20.25 5.57 20.20
CA ILE A 91 20.54 6.66 19.26
C ILE A 91 20.28 8.06 19.87
N TRP A 92 19.57 8.14 21.00
CA TRP A 92 18.98 9.40 21.46
C TRP A 92 19.31 9.86 22.88
N GLU A 93 20.36 9.34 23.51
CA GLU A 93 20.89 10.04 24.68
C GLU A 93 21.72 11.26 24.25
N SER A 94 21.09 12.43 24.34
CA SER A 94 21.73 13.75 24.46
C SER A 94 22.31 14.41 23.21
N ARG A 95 21.51 14.67 22.17
CA ARG A 95 21.80 15.78 21.23
C ARG A 95 20.53 16.52 20.80
N GLU A 96 20.47 17.81 21.12
CA GLU A 96 19.59 18.76 20.43
C GLU A 96 19.89 18.65 18.93
N ILE A 97 18.94 18.12 18.16
CA ILE A 97 19.06 18.08 16.71
C ILE A 97 18.76 19.47 16.16
N ASP A 98 19.82 20.23 16.00
CA ASP A 98 19.82 21.49 15.28
C ASP A 98 19.91 21.24 13.75
N GLN A 99 19.06 21.95 12.99
CA GLN A 99 18.95 21.84 11.54
C GLN A 99 20.26 22.24 10.82
N ALA A 100 21.08 23.12 11.40
CA ALA A 100 22.37 23.52 10.87
C ALA A 100 23.39 22.38 10.96
N THR A 101 23.40 21.62 12.06
CA THR A 101 24.25 20.44 12.23
C THR A 101 23.91 19.33 11.24
N ILE A 102 22.61 19.11 10.94
CA ILE A 102 22.19 18.18 9.88
C ILE A 102 22.70 18.66 8.51
N ARG A 103 22.51 19.94 8.18
CA ARG A 103 22.92 20.50 6.88
C ARG A 103 24.43 20.39 6.64
N ALA A 104 25.24 20.69 7.66
CA ALA A 104 26.70 20.62 7.56
C ALA A 104 27.20 19.20 7.28
N LYS A 105 26.54 18.18 7.82
CA LYS A 105 26.95 16.77 7.70
C LYS A 105 26.40 16.09 6.45
N ALA A 106 25.16 16.43 6.05
CA ALA A 106 24.49 15.83 4.89
C ALA A 106 25.01 16.36 3.55
N TRP A 107 25.61 17.55 3.52
CA TRP A 107 26.10 18.16 2.29
C TRP A 107 27.42 18.91 2.53
N PRO A 108 28.53 18.17 2.75
CA PRO A 108 29.83 18.80 2.92
C PRO A 108 30.27 19.30 1.53
N ASP A 109 30.14 20.60 1.34
CA ASP A 109 30.72 21.39 0.26
C ASP A 109 30.32 20.97 -1.18
N GLN A 110 29.32 21.67 -1.73
CA GLN A 110 29.23 21.83 -3.19
C GLN A 110 29.66 23.25 -3.57
N ARG A 111 30.98 23.42 -3.59
CA ARG A 111 31.64 24.46 -4.38
C ARG A 111 32.79 23.82 -5.16
N GLY A 112 32.44 23.38 -6.37
CA GLY A 112 33.35 23.25 -7.50
C GLY A 112 32.93 24.27 -8.55
#